data_AF-U3TBW8-F1
#
_entry.id   AF-U3TBW8-F1
#
_cell.length_a   1.000
_cell.length_b   1.000
_cell.length_c   1.000
_cell.angle_alpha   90.00
_cell.angle_beta   90.00
_cell.angle_gamma   90.00
#
_symmetry.space_group_name_H-M   'P 1'
#
loop_
_entity.id
_entity.type
_entity.pdbx_description
1 polymer ?
#
loop_
_entity_poly.entity_id
_entity_poly.type
_entity_poly.pdbx_seq_one_letter_code
_entity_poly.pdbx_strand_id
1 'polypeptide(L)'
;MKVENITVKPCREALQPCIEFDLNLDTSGSIIASEEIPHIVGVTLYIADGGRKTLLAPCIIEYLNIYGPEIMPQQPRSPAIMISARNYVIQKSVEGRTPGYNLQLKCKTLLTRGALRFIENKRRLREDRSVELVLTLRYYTLTSIATQGADSLRMPRHFLLMTQPLREETITITIDGYRWVKEFLSTFLLAEYDVVELPIPKLNEANQIAQEHLRRSIEALRTARTAIYETLMIGPAFTALRNAINELCEGLIPLGLAERVSTVGCKFSEDAIKQHMGDEELAKLITETLTKLKSITQKAPEPTAPHISTERQIQLHQIESLIGIATYLTNLILKTITEKQFQIES
;
A
#
# COMPACT_ATOMS: atom_id res chain seq x y z
N MET A 1 7.99 -9.90 -26.80
CA MET A 1 8.16 -10.69 -25.56
C MET A 1 6.79 -10.83 -24.92
N LYS A 2 6.40 -11.98 -24.35
CA LYS A 2 5.05 -12.18 -23.81
C LYS A 2 5.11 -12.43 -22.31
N VAL A 3 4.21 -11.80 -21.54
CA VAL A 3 4.09 -12.06 -20.10
C VAL A 3 3.38 -13.40 -19.89
N GLU A 4 4.02 -14.33 -19.20
CA GLU A 4 3.38 -15.58 -18.76
C GLU A 4 2.69 -15.40 -17.43
N ASN A 5 3.38 -14.78 -16.48
CA ASN A 5 2.89 -14.55 -15.13
C ASN A 5 3.43 -13.24 -14.60
N ILE A 6 2.61 -12.54 -13.82
CA ILE A 6 3.00 -11.38 -13.07
C ILE A 6 2.42 -11.42 -11.66
N THR A 7 3.29 -11.26 -10.67
CA THR A 7 2.88 -11.03 -9.29
C THR A 7 3.24 -9.61 -8.90
N VAL A 8 2.31 -8.91 -8.26
CA VAL A 8 2.50 -7.54 -7.77
C VAL A 8 2.15 -7.49 -6.31
N LYS A 9 2.97 -6.89 -5.46
CA LYS A 9 2.70 -6.77 -4.02
C LYS A 9 3.39 -5.53 -3.43
N PRO A 10 2.89 -5.00 -2.31
CA PRO A 10 3.60 -3.94 -1.60
C PRO A 10 4.88 -4.49 -0.93
N CYS A 11 5.91 -3.67 -0.82
CA CYS A 11 7.14 -4.00 -0.13
C CYS A 11 6.89 -3.93 1.39
N ARG A 12 6.99 -5.06 2.10
CA ARG A 12 6.66 -5.16 3.54
C ARG A 12 7.66 -4.47 4.48
N GLU A 13 8.90 -4.30 4.06
CA GLU A 13 10.02 -3.84 4.92
C GLU A 13 10.65 -2.54 4.41
N ALA A 14 9.98 -1.80 3.53
CA ALA A 14 10.54 -0.59 2.95
C ALA A 14 10.24 0.65 3.81
N LEU A 15 11.26 1.46 4.08
CA LEU A 15 11.14 2.77 4.77
C LEU A 15 10.28 3.78 3.98
N GLN A 16 10.00 3.51 2.71
CA GLN A 16 9.16 4.33 1.84
C GLN A 16 8.15 3.43 1.12
N PRO A 17 6.94 3.94 0.82
CA PRO A 17 5.94 3.22 0.05
C PRO A 17 6.53 2.63 -1.23
N CYS A 18 6.35 1.34 -1.43
CA CYS A 18 7.07 0.61 -2.47
C CYS A 18 6.21 -0.52 -3.04
N ILE A 19 6.23 -0.67 -4.37
CA ILE A 19 5.59 -1.77 -5.09
C ILE A 19 6.66 -2.67 -5.68
N GLU A 20 6.55 -3.97 -5.41
CA GLU A 20 7.38 -5.02 -5.97
C GLU A 20 6.62 -5.73 -7.11
N PHE A 21 7.33 -5.97 -8.21
CA PHE A 21 6.85 -6.72 -9.37
C PHE A 21 7.77 -7.92 -9.60
N ASP A 22 7.16 -9.09 -9.76
CA ASP A 22 7.82 -10.34 -10.14
C ASP A 22 7.20 -10.83 -11.44
N LEU A 23 8.00 -10.82 -12.51
CA LEU A 23 7.58 -11.01 -13.89
C LEU A 23 8.24 -12.26 -14.45
N ASN A 24 7.43 -13.16 -14.99
CA ASN A 24 7.89 -14.29 -15.80
C ASN A 24 7.53 -14.02 -17.26
N LEU A 25 8.52 -13.85 -18.11
CA LEU A 25 8.36 -13.45 -19.50
C LEU A 25 8.82 -14.57 -20.44
N ASP A 26 7.89 -15.04 -21.27
CA ASP A 26 8.19 -15.95 -22.37
C ASP A 26 8.74 -15.18 -23.57
N THR A 27 9.83 -15.70 -24.11
CA THR A 27 10.50 -15.17 -25.29
C THR A 27 10.45 -16.14 -26.48
N SER A 28 9.74 -17.27 -26.35
CA SER A 28 9.66 -18.37 -27.33
C SER A 28 9.18 -17.96 -28.73
N GLY A 29 8.48 -16.84 -28.86
CA GLY A 29 8.05 -16.29 -30.16
C GLY A 29 9.03 -15.31 -30.82
N SER A 30 10.14 -14.96 -30.17
CA SER A 30 11.06 -13.90 -30.63
C SER A 30 12.51 -14.35 -30.75
N ILE A 31 12.86 -15.55 -30.27
CA ILE A 31 14.22 -16.06 -30.26
C ILE A 31 14.22 -17.41 -30.98
N ILE A 32 14.15 -17.38 -32.31
CA ILE A 32 14.38 -18.57 -33.13
C ILE A 32 15.89 -18.78 -33.20
N ALA A 33 16.35 -19.85 -32.54
CA ALA A 33 17.57 -20.61 -32.82
C ALA A 33 18.73 -19.86 -33.53
N SER A 34 19.22 -18.80 -32.92
CA SER A 34 20.65 -18.45 -32.79
C SER A 34 20.72 -17.13 -32.01
N GLU A 35 21.12 -17.25 -30.76
CA GLU A 35 21.94 -16.24 -30.10
C GLU A 35 21.30 -14.89 -29.68
N GLU A 36 20.02 -14.57 -29.98
CA GLU A 36 19.37 -13.32 -29.51
C GLU A 36 18.88 -13.39 -28.04
N ILE A 37 19.40 -12.53 -27.16
CA ILE A 37 19.08 -12.47 -25.71
C ILE A 37 18.67 -11.03 -25.34
N PRO A 38 17.51 -10.81 -24.68
CA PRO A 38 17.12 -9.48 -24.23
C PRO A 38 17.98 -9.02 -23.02
N HIS A 39 18.63 -7.87 -23.17
CA HIS A 39 19.34 -7.17 -22.10
C HIS A 39 18.50 -5.99 -21.61
N ILE A 40 17.76 -6.19 -20.52
CA ILE A 40 16.95 -5.14 -19.89
C ILE A 40 17.86 -4.07 -19.29
N VAL A 41 17.74 -2.84 -19.78
CA VAL A 41 18.53 -1.68 -19.32
C VAL A 41 17.72 -0.69 -18.49
N GLY A 42 16.40 -0.81 -18.51
CA GLY A 42 15.54 0.07 -17.73
C GLY A 42 14.14 -0.47 -17.58
N VAL A 43 13.54 -0.17 -16.43
CA VAL A 43 12.14 -0.46 -16.15
C VAL A 43 11.52 0.81 -15.58
N THR A 44 10.34 1.17 -16.06
CA THR A 44 9.67 2.41 -15.64
C THR A 44 8.20 2.16 -15.40
N LEU A 45 7.69 2.69 -14.29
CA LEU A 45 6.30 2.58 -13.88
C LEU A 45 5.52 3.83 -14.27
N TYR A 46 4.39 3.60 -14.93
CA TYR A 46 3.40 4.60 -15.28
C TYR A 46 2.04 4.21 -14.69
N ILE A 47 1.12 5.16 -14.64
CA ILE A 47 -0.30 4.90 -14.51
C ILE A 47 -0.98 5.20 -15.86
N ALA A 48 -1.89 4.31 -16.28
CA ALA A 48 -2.69 4.51 -17.47
C ALA A 48 -4.01 5.23 -17.15
N ASP A 49 -4.31 6.25 -17.94
CA ASP A 49 -5.55 7.01 -17.82
C ASP A 49 -6.07 7.40 -19.21
N GLY A 50 -7.16 6.76 -19.66
CA GLY A 50 -7.81 7.08 -20.94
C GLY A 50 -6.86 7.07 -22.14
N GLY A 51 -5.85 6.19 -22.14
CA GLY A 51 -4.83 6.09 -23.17
C GLY A 51 -3.57 6.96 -22.96
N ARG A 52 -3.55 7.85 -21.96
CA ARG A 52 -2.33 8.60 -21.57
C ARG A 52 -1.58 7.87 -20.46
N LYS A 53 -0.24 7.84 -20.57
CA LYS A 53 0.66 7.29 -19.54
C LYS A 53 1.28 8.43 -18.76
N THR A 54 1.06 8.46 -17.44
CA THR A 54 1.74 9.43 -16.55
C THR A 54 2.86 8.71 -15.82
N LEU A 55 4.08 9.23 -15.92
CA LEU A 55 5.25 8.68 -15.25
C LEU A 55 5.07 8.77 -13.73
N LEU A 56 5.20 7.64 -13.04
CA LEU A 56 5.19 7.60 -11.58
C LEU A 56 6.61 7.61 -11.03
N ALA A 57 7.43 6.63 -11.45
CA ALA A 57 8.80 6.49 -10.99
C ALA A 57 9.57 5.45 -11.84
N PRO A 58 10.91 5.53 -11.88
CA PRO A 58 11.75 4.43 -12.36
C PRO A 58 11.68 3.24 -11.40
N CYS A 59 11.85 2.03 -11.93
CA CYS A 59 11.93 0.82 -11.11
C CYS A 59 13.40 0.40 -10.94
N ILE A 60 13.74 -0.01 -9.73
CA ILE A 60 15.02 -0.61 -9.37
C ILE A 60 14.94 -2.11 -9.69
N ILE A 61 15.81 -2.59 -10.58
CA ILE A 61 15.91 -4.02 -10.89
C ILE A 61 16.67 -4.70 -9.76
N GLU A 62 16.05 -5.66 -9.08
CA GLU A 62 16.69 -6.43 -8.00
C GLU A 62 17.48 -7.61 -8.57
N TYR A 63 16.85 -8.38 -9.45
CA TYR A 63 17.51 -9.43 -10.20
C TYR A 63 16.84 -9.66 -11.55
N LEU A 64 17.60 -10.30 -12.43
CA LEU A 64 17.16 -10.72 -13.75
C LEU A 64 17.78 -12.08 -14.07
N ASN A 65 16.96 -13.13 -14.06
CA ASN A 65 17.38 -14.49 -14.40
C ASN A 65 16.87 -14.86 -15.78
N ILE A 66 17.71 -15.56 -16.55
CA ILE A 66 17.37 -16.04 -17.88
C ILE A 66 17.57 -17.55 -17.87
N TYR A 67 16.49 -18.29 -18.08
CA TYR A 67 16.48 -19.74 -18.21
C TYR A 67 16.50 -20.10 -19.68
N GLY A 68 17.49 -20.88 -20.12
CA GLY A 68 17.61 -21.31 -21.52
C GLY A 68 17.50 -22.81 -21.70
N PRO A 69 17.31 -23.29 -22.94
CA PRO A 69 17.32 -24.71 -23.25
C PRO A 69 18.69 -25.34 -22.98
N GLU A 70 18.69 -26.61 -22.59
CA GLU A 70 19.90 -27.38 -22.33
C GLU A 70 20.71 -27.58 -23.63
N ILE A 71 21.92 -27.04 -23.70
CA ILE A 71 22.87 -27.42 -24.76
C ILE A 71 23.39 -28.83 -24.42
N MET A 72 23.20 -29.79 -25.34
CA MET A 72 23.55 -31.21 -25.17
C MET A 72 24.97 -31.43 -24.60
N PRO A 73 25.21 -32.51 -23.82
CA PRO A 73 26.47 -32.73 -23.11
C PRO A 73 27.65 -33.21 -23.98
N GLN A 74 27.54 -33.25 -25.31
CA GLN A 74 28.56 -33.85 -26.20
C GLN A 74 29.54 -32.87 -26.86
N GLN A 75 29.59 -31.59 -26.44
CA GLN A 75 30.66 -30.68 -26.89
C GLN A 75 31.51 -30.19 -25.71
N PRO A 76 32.84 -30.10 -25.89
CA PRO A 76 33.72 -29.63 -24.84
C PRO A 76 33.35 -28.19 -24.49
N ARG A 77 32.99 -28.01 -23.21
CA ARG A 77 32.59 -26.77 -22.51
C ARG A 77 33.08 -25.48 -23.18
N SER A 78 32.23 -24.83 -23.98
CA SER A 78 32.41 -23.40 -24.24
C SER A 78 32.39 -22.66 -22.89
N PRO A 79 33.38 -21.81 -22.60
CA PRO A 79 33.44 -21.09 -21.34
C PRO A 79 32.18 -20.24 -21.17
N ALA A 80 31.59 -20.33 -19.98
CA ALA A 80 30.41 -19.60 -19.58
C ALA A 80 30.53 -18.12 -19.95
N ILE A 81 29.58 -17.60 -20.73
CA ILE A 81 29.48 -16.17 -20.95
C ILE A 81 28.94 -15.56 -19.65
N MET A 82 29.86 -15.07 -18.84
CA MET A 82 29.55 -14.31 -17.63
C MET A 82 29.34 -12.85 -18.03
N ILE A 83 28.09 -12.44 -18.26
CA ILE A 83 27.76 -11.01 -18.44
C ILE A 83 27.67 -10.39 -17.04
N SER A 84 28.78 -9.84 -16.57
CA SER A 84 28.79 -8.98 -15.38
C SER A 84 28.20 -7.61 -15.74
N ALA A 85 26.89 -7.48 -15.57
CA ALA A 85 26.25 -6.23 -15.15
C ALA A 85 25.47 -6.55 -13.87
N ARG A 86 26.26 -6.77 -12.81
CA ARG A 86 25.92 -7.02 -11.41
C ARG A 86 24.91 -8.10 -10.98
N ASN A 87 23.99 -8.66 -11.78
CA ASN A 87 23.13 -9.78 -11.33
C ASN A 87 22.41 -10.52 -12.49
N TYR A 88 23.14 -11.06 -13.48
CA TYR A 88 22.57 -12.03 -14.43
C TYR A 88 23.04 -13.43 -14.06
N VAL A 89 22.13 -14.32 -13.65
CA VAL A 89 22.41 -15.75 -13.48
C VAL A 89 21.65 -16.51 -14.56
N ILE A 90 22.39 -17.13 -15.49
CA ILE A 90 21.82 -18.06 -16.45
C ILE A 90 21.79 -19.43 -15.79
N GLN A 91 20.59 -19.90 -15.41
CA GLN A 91 20.41 -21.22 -14.79
C GLN A 91 19.95 -22.25 -15.82
N LYS A 92 20.49 -23.47 -15.72
CA LYS A 92 20.16 -24.63 -16.56
C LYS A 92 18.80 -25.18 -16.14
N SER A 93 17.84 -25.32 -17.07
CA SER A 93 16.50 -25.87 -16.79
C SER A 93 16.25 -27.18 -17.56
N VAL A 94 15.40 -28.00 -16.93
CA VAL A 94 15.11 -29.44 -17.10
C VAL A 94 14.59 -29.85 -18.49
N GLU A 95 14.97 -31.06 -18.92
CA GLU A 95 14.57 -31.76 -20.15
C GLU A 95 13.05 -31.68 -20.45
N GLY A 96 12.72 -31.45 -21.72
CA GLY A 96 11.36 -31.71 -22.25
C GLY A 96 10.50 -30.50 -22.65
N ARG A 97 11.05 -29.28 -22.76
CA ARG A 97 10.32 -28.11 -23.30
C ARG A 97 10.95 -27.55 -24.58
N THR A 98 10.09 -27.01 -25.44
CA THR A 98 10.40 -26.28 -26.67
C THR A 98 11.52 -25.24 -26.45
N PRO A 99 12.36 -24.97 -27.46
CA PRO A 99 13.47 -24.03 -27.35
C PRO A 99 12.92 -22.60 -27.15
N GLY A 100 12.82 -22.17 -25.90
CA GLY A 100 12.42 -20.83 -25.51
C GLY A 100 13.18 -20.40 -24.27
N TYR A 101 13.56 -19.13 -24.18
CA TYR A 101 14.13 -18.58 -22.96
C TYR A 101 13.01 -18.06 -22.06
N ASN A 102 13.05 -18.37 -20.77
CA ASN A 102 12.16 -17.75 -19.79
C ASN A 102 12.94 -16.70 -18.99
N LEU A 103 12.40 -15.50 -18.90
CA LEU A 103 13.03 -14.39 -18.21
C LEU A 103 12.26 -14.09 -16.92
N GLN A 104 12.93 -14.25 -15.79
CA GLN A 104 12.42 -13.86 -14.48
C GLN A 104 13.02 -12.53 -14.07
N LEU A 105 12.18 -11.50 -14.00
CA LEU A 105 12.57 -10.15 -13.62
C LEU A 105 11.87 -9.77 -12.34
N LYS A 106 12.66 -9.40 -11.33
CA LYS A 106 12.16 -8.78 -10.12
C LYS A 106 12.59 -7.32 -10.04
N CYS A 107 11.62 -6.43 -9.88
CA CYS A 107 11.90 -5.01 -9.72
C CYS A 107 10.99 -4.35 -8.68
N LYS A 108 11.47 -3.23 -8.13
CA LYS A 108 10.77 -2.46 -7.10
C LYS A 108 10.66 -1.01 -7.51
N THR A 109 9.54 -0.38 -7.17
CA THR A 109 9.33 1.05 -7.39
C THR A 109 9.05 1.74 -6.06
N LEU A 110 9.87 2.74 -5.73
CA LEU A 110 9.59 3.63 -4.60
C LEU A 110 8.61 4.71 -5.04
N LEU A 111 7.55 4.93 -4.28
CA LEU A 111 6.50 5.87 -4.58
C LEU A 111 6.57 7.07 -3.63
N THR A 112 6.57 8.26 -4.22
CA THR A 112 6.40 9.50 -3.47
C THR A 112 4.95 9.66 -3.01
N ARG A 113 4.73 10.49 -1.98
CA ARG A 113 3.36 10.86 -1.53
C ARG A 113 2.52 11.46 -2.67
N GLY A 114 3.16 12.24 -3.56
CA GLY A 114 2.50 12.80 -4.75
C GLY A 114 2.02 11.72 -5.71
N ALA A 115 2.86 10.72 -5.99
CA ALA A 115 2.49 9.58 -6.83
C ALA A 115 1.34 8.78 -6.22
N LEU A 116 1.38 8.47 -4.92
CA LEU A 116 0.29 7.78 -4.22
C LEU A 116 -1.03 8.55 -4.30
N ARG A 117 -1.01 9.85 -4.04
CA ARG A 117 -2.20 10.70 -4.15
C ARG A 117 -2.74 10.74 -5.57
N PHE A 118 -1.86 10.77 -6.56
CA PHE A 118 -2.25 10.74 -7.96
C PHE A 118 -2.92 9.42 -8.34
N ILE A 119 -2.34 8.28 -7.95
CA ILE A 119 -2.92 6.95 -8.15
C ILE A 119 -4.31 6.87 -7.50
N GLU A 120 -4.43 7.30 -6.25
CA GLU A 120 -5.69 7.26 -5.52
C GLU A 120 -6.78 8.13 -6.17
N ASN A 121 -6.41 9.33 -6.64
CA ASN A 121 -7.36 10.19 -7.35
C ASN A 121 -7.85 9.55 -8.65
N LYS A 122 -6.95 8.94 -9.44
CA LYS A 122 -7.31 8.29 -10.71
C LYS A 122 -8.17 7.05 -10.49
N ARG A 123 -7.84 6.26 -9.47
CA ARG A 123 -8.63 5.10 -9.05
C ARG A 123 -10.09 5.47 -8.78
N ARG A 124 -10.35 6.61 -8.11
CA ARG A 124 -11.72 7.07 -7.79
C ARG A 124 -12.55 7.47 -9.01
N LEU A 125 -11.91 7.80 -10.12
CA LEU A 125 -12.60 8.13 -11.36
C LEU A 125 -13.07 6.88 -12.12
N ARG A 126 -12.62 5.68 -11.72
CA ARG A 126 -13.00 4.41 -12.33
C ARG A 126 -14.16 3.77 -11.57
N GLU A 127 -15.10 3.19 -12.30
CA GLU A 127 -16.29 2.54 -11.73
C GLU A 127 -15.93 1.34 -10.85
N ASP A 128 -15.00 0.50 -11.31
CA ASP A 128 -14.50 -0.67 -10.59
C ASP A 128 -13.42 -0.34 -9.54
N ARG A 129 -13.02 0.93 -9.48
CA ARG A 129 -11.97 1.45 -8.61
C ARG A 129 -10.65 0.66 -8.73
N SER A 130 -10.37 0.09 -9.89
CA SER A 130 -9.11 -0.59 -10.15
C SER A 130 -7.97 0.41 -10.32
N VAL A 131 -6.74 -0.07 -10.13
CA VAL A 131 -5.52 0.66 -10.47
C VAL A 131 -4.85 -0.03 -11.65
N GLU A 132 -4.77 0.66 -12.78
CA GLU A 132 -4.01 0.21 -13.94
C GLU A 132 -2.61 0.84 -13.93
N LEU A 133 -1.63 0.01 -13.64
CA LEU A 133 -0.22 0.34 -13.75
C LEU A 133 0.29 -0.14 -15.11
N VAL A 134 1.20 0.62 -15.71
CA VAL A 134 1.88 0.23 -16.93
C VAL A 134 3.37 0.19 -16.65
N LEU A 135 3.95 -1.00 -16.69
CA LEU A 135 5.40 -1.18 -16.71
C LEU A 135 5.90 -1.08 -18.14
N THR A 136 6.90 -0.25 -18.37
CA THR A 136 7.63 -0.21 -19.65
C THR A 136 9.03 -0.76 -19.44
N LEU A 137 9.36 -1.82 -20.15
CA LEU A 137 10.66 -2.46 -20.18
C LEU A 137 11.44 -1.91 -21.37
N ARG A 138 12.66 -1.42 -21.13
CA ARG A 138 13.58 -0.96 -22.18
C ARG A 138 14.72 -1.94 -22.27
N TYR A 139 15.01 -2.45 -23.46
CA TYR A 139 16.01 -3.50 -23.63
C TYR A 139 16.71 -3.46 -24.98
N TYR A 140 17.96 -3.92 -24.99
CA TYR A 140 18.69 -4.23 -26.21
C TYR A 140 18.58 -5.72 -26.52
N THR A 141 18.66 -6.07 -27.79
CA THR A 141 18.87 -7.46 -28.20
C THR A 141 20.38 -7.69 -28.32
N LEU A 142 20.90 -8.64 -27.54
CA LEU A 142 22.27 -9.13 -27.67
C LEU A 142 22.25 -10.36 -28.55
N THR A 143 23.00 -10.36 -29.64
CA THR A 143 23.24 -11.56 -30.44
C THR A 143 24.63 -12.08 -30.09
N SER A 144 24.71 -13.29 -29.53
CA SER A 144 25.99 -14.02 -29.53
C SER A 144 26.46 -14.23 -30.97
N ILE A 145 27.76 -14.20 -31.20
CA ILE A 145 28.38 -14.47 -32.48
C ILE A 145 29.56 -15.38 -32.17
N ALA A 146 29.53 -16.60 -32.69
CA ALA A 146 30.66 -17.50 -32.64
C ALA A 146 31.69 -17.09 -33.72
N THR A 147 32.89 -16.70 -33.29
CA THR A 147 34.00 -16.50 -34.24
C THR A 147 34.84 -17.78 -34.33
N GLN A 148 34.99 -18.32 -35.53
CA GLN A 148 35.94 -19.39 -35.78
C GLN A 148 37.34 -18.78 -35.77
N GLY A 149 38.16 -19.14 -34.77
CA GLY A 149 39.58 -18.82 -34.79
C GLY A 149 40.26 -19.59 -35.92
N ALA A 150 41.18 -18.94 -36.64
CA ALA A 150 41.92 -19.54 -37.75
C ALA A 150 42.83 -20.74 -37.35
N ASP A 151 42.92 -21.08 -36.06
CA ASP A 151 43.65 -22.23 -35.55
C ASP A 151 42.68 -23.21 -34.89
N SER A 152 42.58 -24.42 -35.45
CA SER A 152 41.66 -25.52 -35.12
C SER A 152 41.80 -26.13 -33.72
N LEU A 153 42.55 -25.49 -32.80
CA LEU A 153 42.83 -25.97 -31.44
C LEU A 153 42.39 -24.99 -30.33
N ARG A 154 41.85 -23.80 -30.66
CA ARG A 154 41.30 -22.88 -29.66
C ARG A 154 39.78 -22.94 -29.65
N MET A 155 39.18 -23.10 -28.46
CA MET A 155 37.73 -23.03 -28.28
C MET A 155 37.16 -21.75 -28.92
N PRO A 156 36.00 -21.83 -29.59
CA PRO A 156 35.36 -20.67 -30.20
C PRO A 156 35.09 -19.60 -29.14
N ARG A 157 35.58 -18.38 -29.40
CA ARG A 157 35.23 -17.21 -28.59
C ARG A 157 33.85 -16.73 -29.04
N HIS A 158 32.91 -16.77 -28.12
CA HIS A 158 31.58 -16.20 -28.30
C HIS A 158 31.62 -14.75 -27.85
N PHE A 159 31.20 -13.84 -28.73
CA PHE A 159 31.06 -12.42 -28.41
C PHE A 159 29.59 -12.06 -28.44
N LEU A 160 29.12 -11.30 -27.45
CA LEU A 160 27.77 -10.74 -27.49
C LEU A 160 27.84 -9.37 -28.15
N LEU A 161 27.17 -9.23 -29.28
CA LEU A 161 27.03 -7.98 -29.99
C LEU A 161 25.63 -7.41 -29.73
N MET A 162 25.54 -6.13 -29.39
CA MET A 162 24.27 -5.42 -29.49
C MET A 162 23.94 -5.25 -30.98
N THR A 163 22.95 -5.98 -31.48
CA THR A 163 22.63 -6.03 -32.91
C THR A 163 21.43 -5.17 -33.30
N GLN A 164 20.58 -4.81 -32.33
CA GLN A 164 19.33 -4.12 -32.59
C GLN A 164 19.20 -2.83 -31.78
N PRO A 165 18.47 -1.81 -32.30
CA PRO A 165 18.19 -0.60 -31.56
C PRO A 165 17.39 -0.89 -30.29
N LEU A 166 17.44 0.03 -29.33
CA LEU A 166 16.71 -0.07 -28.08
C LEU A 166 15.21 -0.31 -28.35
N ARG A 167 14.67 -1.39 -27.79
CA ARG A 167 13.26 -1.74 -27.87
C ARG A 167 12.54 -1.41 -26.58
N GLU A 168 11.24 -1.17 -26.69
CA GLU A 168 10.35 -0.96 -25.55
C GLU A 168 9.20 -1.97 -25.61
N GLU A 169 8.94 -2.64 -24.49
CA GLU A 169 7.80 -3.55 -24.31
C GLU A 169 6.96 -3.01 -23.16
N THR A 170 5.64 -2.96 -23.34
CA THR A 170 4.74 -2.38 -22.34
C THR A 170 3.81 -3.44 -21.78
N ILE A 171 3.77 -3.52 -20.46
CA ILE A 171 3.01 -4.50 -19.70
C ILE A 171 1.98 -3.76 -18.87
N THR A 172 0.71 -3.98 -19.14
CA THR A 172 -0.40 -3.43 -18.34
C THR A 172 -0.73 -4.38 -17.20
N ILE A 173 -0.92 -3.81 -16.03
CA ILE A 173 -1.16 -4.51 -14.78
C ILE A 173 -2.37 -3.88 -14.13
N THR A 174 -3.40 -4.68 -13.90
CA THR A 174 -4.59 -4.23 -13.19
C THR A 174 -4.59 -4.80 -11.79
N ILE A 175 -4.58 -3.92 -10.79
CA ILE A 175 -4.82 -4.28 -9.40
C ILE A 175 -6.29 -3.95 -9.13
N ASP A 176 -7.08 -4.95 -8.76
CA ASP A 176 -8.49 -4.74 -8.43
C ASP A 176 -8.64 -3.80 -7.22
N GLY A 177 -9.76 -3.08 -7.17
CA GLY A 177 -9.96 -2.03 -6.17
C GLY A 177 -9.94 -2.54 -4.73
N TYR A 178 -10.46 -3.75 -4.50
CA TYR A 178 -10.47 -4.37 -3.17
C TYR A 178 -9.05 -4.71 -2.72
N ARG A 179 -8.27 -5.36 -3.58
CA ARG A 179 -6.89 -5.74 -3.30
C ARG A 179 -5.98 -4.53 -3.11
N TRP A 180 -6.13 -3.49 -3.94
CA TRP A 180 -5.40 -2.22 -3.76
C TRP A 180 -5.59 -1.68 -2.34
N VAL A 181 -6.82 -1.73 -1.85
CA VAL A 181 -7.13 -1.17 -0.53
C VAL A 181 -6.62 -2.06 0.59
N LYS A 182 -6.92 -3.34 0.52
CA LYS A 182 -6.59 -4.30 1.57
C LYS A 182 -5.08 -4.48 1.72
N GLU A 183 -4.37 -4.63 0.61
CA GLU A 183 -2.96 -4.99 0.59
C GLU A 183 -2.07 -3.74 0.47
N PHE A 184 -2.38 -2.82 -0.44
CA PHE A 184 -1.45 -1.74 -0.79
C PHE A 184 -1.61 -0.50 0.09
N LEU A 185 -2.84 0.03 0.26
CA LEU A 185 -3.07 1.25 1.05
C LEU A 185 -2.62 1.09 2.51
N SER A 186 -2.94 -0.05 3.12
CA SER A 186 -2.54 -0.39 4.49
C SER A 186 -1.01 -0.40 4.66
N THR A 187 -0.30 -1.00 3.71
CA THR A 187 1.17 -1.10 3.74
C THR A 187 1.88 0.22 3.45
N PHE A 188 1.24 1.16 2.75
CA PHE A 188 1.82 2.48 2.48
C PHE A 188 1.74 3.47 3.64
N LEU A 189 1.30 3.01 4.83
CA LEU A 189 1.21 3.83 6.04
C LEU A 189 0.39 5.11 5.81
N LEU A 190 -0.54 5.05 4.85
CA LEU A 190 -1.66 5.99 4.80
C LEU A 190 -2.64 5.70 5.96
N ALA A 191 -2.54 4.48 6.52
CA ALA A 191 -3.37 3.87 7.54
C ALA A 191 -2.61 3.54 8.84
N GLU A 192 -1.80 4.43 9.41
CA GLU A 192 -1.16 4.15 10.71
C GLU A 192 -2.09 4.45 11.88
N TYR A 193 -2.98 3.52 12.21
CA TYR A 193 -3.42 3.30 13.58
C TYR A 193 -3.94 1.86 13.70
N ASP A 194 -3.24 1.05 14.49
CA ASP A 194 -3.79 -0.22 14.93
C ASP A 194 -4.88 0.07 15.96
N VAL A 195 -6.14 -0.23 15.60
CA VAL A 195 -7.24 -0.42 16.58
C VAL A 195 -7.07 -1.79 17.29
N VAL A 196 -5.83 -2.23 17.45
CA VAL A 196 -5.48 -3.44 18.19
C VAL A 196 -5.44 -3.01 19.64
N GLU A 197 -6.45 -3.49 20.38
CA GLU A 197 -6.52 -3.44 21.83
C GLU A 197 -6.64 -2.05 22.46
N LEU A 198 -7.66 -1.28 22.05
CA LEU A 198 -8.16 -0.22 22.94
C LEU A 198 -8.63 -0.87 24.26
N PRO A 199 -8.05 -0.50 25.41
CA PRO A 199 -8.42 -1.13 26.67
C PRO A 199 -9.85 -0.77 27.02
N ILE A 200 -10.69 -1.76 27.29
CA ILE A 200 -12.00 -1.51 27.89
C ILE A 200 -11.78 -1.48 29.41
N PRO A 201 -11.88 -0.31 30.07
CA PRO A 201 -11.69 -0.24 31.51
C PRO A 201 -12.77 -1.09 32.20
N LYS A 202 -12.37 -1.88 33.19
CA LYS A 202 -13.30 -2.62 34.05
C LYS A 202 -13.87 -1.63 35.05
N LEU A 203 -15.06 -1.11 34.78
CA LEU A 203 -15.72 -0.15 35.65
C LEU A 203 -16.54 -0.91 36.73
N ASN A 204 -16.72 -0.27 37.88
CA ASN A 204 -17.57 -0.78 38.95
C ASN A 204 -19.06 -0.84 38.52
N GLU A 205 -19.89 -1.57 39.27
CA GLU A 205 -21.32 -1.77 38.92
C GLU A 205 -22.09 -0.47 38.72
N ALA A 206 -21.73 0.60 39.44
CA ALA A 206 -22.32 1.93 39.30
C ALA A 206 -22.08 2.57 37.91
N ASN A 207 -21.07 2.11 37.18
CA ASN A 207 -20.63 2.67 35.89
C ASN A 207 -20.79 1.69 34.71
N GLN A 208 -21.64 0.67 34.83
CA GLN A 208 -21.91 -0.27 33.73
C GLN A 208 -22.42 0.43 32.45
N ILE A 209 -23.21 1.50 32.61
CA ILE A 209 -23.70 2.30 31.48
C ILE A 209 -22.54 2.97 30.73
N ALA A 210 -21.57 3.53 31.45
CA ALA A 210 -20.35 4.08 30.86
C ALA A 210 -19.58 3.00 30.09
N GLN A 211 -19.42 1.81 30.69
CA GLN A 211 -18.66 0.72 30.07
C GLN A 211 -19.28 0.26 28.74
N GLU A 212 -20.60 0.18 28.65
CA GLU A 212 -21.29 -0.20 27.42
C GLU A 212 -21.15 0.87 26.31
N HIS A 213 -21.23 2.15 26.66
CA HIS A 213 -20.97 3.25 25.72
C HIS A 213 -19.51 3.24 25.21
N LEU A 214 -18.54 3.03 26.10
CA LEU A 214 -17.13 2.91 25.71
C LEU A 214 -16.90 1.70 24.78
N ARG A 215 -17.56 0.57 25.04
CA ARG A 215 -17.50 -0.61 24.16
C ARG A 215 -18.08 -0.30 22.77
N ARG A 216 -19.23 0.38 22.70
CA ARG A 216 -19.84 0.81 21.43
C ARG A 216 -18.97 1.79 20.67
N SER A 217 -18.29 2.71 21.38
CA SER A 217 -17.33 3.63 20.77
C SER A 217 -16.19 2.89 20.07
N ILE A 218 -15.58 1.92 20.75
CA ILE A 218 -14.50 1.09 20.19
C ILE A 218 -14.98 0.30 18.98
N GLU A 219 -16.18 -0.29 19.06
CA GLU A 219 -16.76 -1.05 17.95
C GLU A 219 -17.11 -0.16 16.75
N ALA A 220 -17.55 1.08 17.00
CA ALA A 220 -17.80 2.07 15.97
C ALA A 220 -16.49 2.55 15.32
N LEU A 221 -15.39 2.68 16.06
CA LEU A 221 -14.06 2.97 15.48
C LEU A 221 -13.57 1.83 14.58
N ARG A 222 -13.78 0.57 15.00
CA ARG A 222 -13.50 -0.60 14.17
C ARG A 222 -14.37 -0.59 12.91
N THR A 223 -15.66 -0.31 13.04
CA THR A 223 -16.57 -0.19 11.91
C THR A 223 -16.16 0.94 10.97
N ALA A 224 -15.73 2.09 11.49
CA ALA A 224 -15.26 3.21 10.67
C ALA A 224 -14.02 2.84 9.86
N ARG A 225 -13.07 2.14 10.50
CA ARG A 225 -11.89 1.57 9.84
C ARG A 225 -12.33 0.57 8.76
N THR A 226 -13.14 -0.42 9.09
CA THR A 226 -13.58 -1.43 8.12
C THR A 226 -14.32 -0.79 6.95
N ALA A 227 -15.26 0.12 7.23
CA ALA A 227 -16.07 0.79 6.23
C ALA A 227 -15.24 1.68 5.28
N ILE A 228 -14.19 2.35 5.77
CA ILE A 228 -13.33 3.17 4.90
C ILE A 228 -12.61 2.30 3.86
N TYR A 229 -12.29 1.05 4.23
CA TYR A 229 -11.56 0.11 3.38
C TYR A 229 -12.48 -0.79 2.54
N GLU A 230 -13.67 -1.14 3.03
CA GLU A 230 -14.61 -2.00 2.31
C GLU A 230 -15.51 -1.23 1.34
N THR A 231 -16.07 -0.11 1.79
CA THR A 231 -17.04 0.64 0.97
C THR A 231 -16.36 1.65 0.06
N LEU A 232 -15.17 2.13 0.47
CA LEU A 232 -14.44 3.22 -0.18
C LEU A 232 -15.31 4.48 -0.36
N MET A 233 -16.38 4.58 0.42
CA MET A 233 -17.27 5.71 0.47
C MET A 233 -17.00 6.47 1.76
N ILE A 234 -17.02 7.79 1.65
CA ILE A 234 -16.89 8.70 2.80
C ILE A 234 -18.02 8.43 3.80
N GLY A 235 -19.25 8.29 3.32
CA GLY A 235 -20.46 8.22 4.15
C GLY A 235 -20.43 7.17 5.26
N PRO A 236 -20.26 5.88 4.94
CA PRO A 236 -20.25 4.82 5.95
C PRO A 236 -19.14 5.00 6.99
N ALA A 237 -17.91 5.26 6.56
CA ALA A 237 -16.77 5.47 7.44
C ALA A 237 -16.96 6.69 8.36
N PHE A 238 -17.46 7.79 7.79
CA PHE A 238 -17.69 9.04 8.50
C PHE A 238 -18.85 8.94 9.50
N THR A 239 -19.90 8.20 9.14
CA THR A 239 -21.04 7.92 10.03
C THR A 239 -20.60 7.09 11.22
N ALA A 240 -19.79 6.05 10.99
CA ALA A 240 -19.23 5.24 12.06
C ALA A 240 -18.27 6.04 12.95
N LEU A 241 -17.45 6.94 12.38
CA LEU A 241 -16.60 7.85 13.15
C LEU A 241 -17.42 8.82 14.02
N ARG A 242 -18.50 9.40 13.47
CA ARG A 242 -19.44 10.25 14.22
C ARG A 242 -20.04 9.50 15.40
N ASN A 243 -20.49 8.26 15.17
CA ASN A 243 -21.05 7.42 16.22
C ASN A 243 -20.00 7.10 17.28
N ALA A 244 -18.77 6.77 16.89
CA ALA A 244 -17.67 6.51 17.81
C ALA A 244 -17.41 7.69 18.77
N ILE A 245 -17.35 8.92 18.26
CA ILE A 245 -17.09 10.11 19.06
C ILE A 245 -18.28 10.42 20.00
N ASN A 246 -19.52 10.21 19.55
CA ASN A 246 -20.70 10.41 20.38
C ASN A 246 -20.77 9.39 21.53
N GLU A 247 -20.56 8.10 21.22
CA GLU A 247 -20.53 7.03 22.22
C GLU A 247 -19.38 7.21 23.21
N LEU A 248 -18.21 7.69 22.75
CA LEU A 248 -17.11 8.06 23.66
C LEU A 248 -17.57 9.15 24.63
N CYS A 249 -18.16 10.22 24.12
CA CYS A 249 -18.61 11.35 24.94
C CYS A 249 -19.65 10.91 25.98
N GLU A 250 -20.69 10.16 25.57
CA GLU A 250 -21.70 9.66 26.50
C GLU A 250 -21.11 8.69 27.54
N GLY A 251 -20.13 7.86 27.15
CA GLY A 251 -19.41 6.98 28.08
C GLY A 251 -18.55 7.72 29.11
N LEU A 252 -18.13 8.95 28.81
CA LEU A 252 -17.36 9.80 29.72
C LEU A 252 -18.22 10.61 30.70
N ILE A 253 -19.54 10.72 30.48
CA ILE A 253 -20.44 11.47 31.38
C ILE A 253 -20.49 10.86 32.79
N PRO A 254 -20.73 9.53 32.97
CA PRO A 254 -20.78 8.95 34.31
C PRO A 254 -19.41 8.99 35.03
N LEU A 255 -18.33 9.12 34.27
CA LEU A 255 -16.97 9.27 34.79
C LEU A 255 -16.62 10.72 35.16
N GLY A 256 -17.53 11.68 34.95
CA GLY A 256 -17.31 13.10 35.20
C GLY A 256 -16.39 13.80 34.20
N LEU A 257 -15.97 13.11 33.14
CA LEU A 257 -15.04 13.62 32.11
C LEU A 257 -15.78 14.31 30.95
N ALA A 258 -17.11 14.24 30.94
CA ALA A 258 -17.98 14.94 30.01
C ALA A 258 -19.28 15.37 30.71
N GLU A 259 -19.96 16.35 30.13
CA GLU A 259 -21.22 16.91 30.64
C GLU A 259 -22.27 16.99 29.53
N ARG A 260 -23.55 16.93 29.93
CA ARG A 260 -24.66 17.10 29.00
C ARG A 260 -25.07 18.57 28.95
N VAL A 261 -24.88 19.21 27.79
CA VAL A 261 -25.25 20.61 27.55
C VAL A 261 -26.50 20.64 26.67
N SER A 262 -27.53 21.34 27.13
CA SER A 262 -28.85 21.39 26.48
C SER A 262 -28.82 21.84 25.01
N THR A 263 -27.83 22.64 24.60
CA THR A 263 -27.72 23.22 23.26
C THR A 263 -26.83 22.45 22.29
N VAL A 264 -25.87 21.65 22.79
CA VAL A 264 -24.82 21.01 21.95
C VAL A 264 -24.75 19.49 22.16
N GLY A 265 -25.61 18.95 23.03
CA GLY A 265 -25.55 17.57 23.49
C GLY A 265 -24.38 17.34 24.45
N CYS A 266 -23.74 16.19 24.38
CA CYS A 266 -22.57 15.90 25.22
C CYS A 266 -21.36 16.82 24.90
N LYS A 267 -20.63 17.28 25.90
CA LYS A 267 -19.43 18.10 25.78
C LYS A 267 -18.32 17.54 26.68
N PHE A 268 -17.10 17.46 26.17
CA PHE A 268 -15.94 17.04 26.96
C PHE A 268 -15.58 18.14 27.98
N SER A 269 -15.30 17.75 29.23
CA SER A 269 -14.96 18.68 30.31
C SER A 269 -13.46 18.87 30.40
N GLU A 270 -12.95 20.03 29.96
CA GLU A 270 -11.51 20.36 30.01
C GLU A 270 -10.98 20.30 31.45
N ASP A 271 -11.72 20.89 32.41
CA ASP A 271 -11.32 20.92 33.81
C ASP A 271 -11.25 19.51 34.43
N ALA A 272 -12.22 18.65 34.12
CA ALA A 272 -12.22 17.28 34.63
C ALA A 272 -11.13 16.43 33.98
N ILE A 273 -10.92 16.57 32.66
CA ILE A 273 -9.83 15.89 31.95
C ILE A 273 -8.46 16.37 32.48
N LYS A 274 -8.30 17.67 32.75
CA LYS A 274 -7.09 18.24 33.37
C LYS A 274 -6.81 17.62 34.74
N GLN A 275 -7.81 17.56 35.61
CA GLN A 275 -7.70 16.88 36.91
C GLN A 275 -7.38 15.39 36.76
N HIS A 276 -7.90 14.75 35.70
CA HIS A 276 -7.69 13.33 35.45
C HIS A 276 -6.30 13.03 34.87
N MET A 277 -5.75 13.87 34.00
CA MET A 277 -4.44 13.63 33.37
C MET A 277 -3.25 14.21 34.13
N GLY A 278 -3.46 15.23 34.98
CA GLY A 278 -2.38 15.88 35.71
C GLY A 278 -1.46 16.76 34.85
N ASP A 279 -1.80 16.94 33.57
CA ASP A 279 -1.08 17.77 32.59
C ASP A 279 -2.09 18.70 31.90
N GLU A 280 -1.88 20.01 32.08
CA GLU A 280 -2.76 21.06 31.56
C GLU A 280 -2.67 21.21 30.04
N GLU A 281 -1.46 21.14 29.47
CA GLU A 281 -1.28 21.31 28.04
C GLU A 281 -1.84 20.11 27.28
N LEU A 282 -1.62 18.90 27.81
CA LEU A 282 -2.16 17.67 27.24
C LEU A 282 -3.69 17.63 27.31
N ALA A 283 -4.28 17.96 28.47
CA ALA A 283 -5.73 17.97 28.65
C ALA A 283 -6.42 18.98 27.71
N LYS A 284 -5.84 20.16 27.56
CA LYS A 284 -6.33 21.17 26.60
C LYS A 284 -6.24 20.67 25.17
N LEU A 285 -5.10 20.10 24.77
CA LEU A 285 -4.91 19.57 23.41
C LEU A 285 -5.93 18.48 23.08
N ILE A 286 -6.17 17.54 24.01
CA ILE A 286 -7.14 16.46 23.84
C ILE A 286 -8.56 17.03 23.72
N THR A 287 -8.94 17.91 24.63
CA THR A 287 -10.31 18.46 24.68
C THR A 287 -10.60 19.30 23.44
N GLU A 288 -9.67 20.15 23.01
CA GLU A 288 -9.79 20.90 21.77
C GLU A 288 -9.89 19.98 20.55
N THR A 289 -9.06 18.93 20.48
CA THR A 289 -9.02 18.03 19.33
C THR A 289 -10.29 17.20 19.24
N LEU A 290 -10.78 16.65 20.35
CA LEU A 290 -12.06 15.93 20.41
C LEU A 290 -13.25 16.83 20.08
N THR A 291 -13.23 18.07 20.56
CA THR A 291 -14.29 19.06 20.25
C THR A 291 -14.29 19.43 18.76
N LYS A 292 -13.11 19.65 18.18
CA LYS A 292 -12.95 19.90 16.73
C LYS A 292 -13.37 18.69 15.91
N LEU A 293 -12.95 17.48 16.29
CA LEU A 293 -13.37 16.22 15.66
C LEU A 293 -14.89 16.06 15.69
N LYS A 294 -15.51 16.27 16.85
CA LYS A 294 -16.97 16.22 16.99
C LYS A 294 -17.66 17.26 16.10
N SER A 295 -17.18 18.50 16.07
CA SER A 295 -17.73 19.53 15.18
C SER A 295 -17.58 19.17 13.70
N ILE A 296 -16.45 18.58 13.28
CA ILE A 296 -16.23 18.16 11.89
C ILE A 296 -17.23 17.04 11.54
N THR A 297 -17.35 16.03 12.41
CA THR A 297 -18.23 14.89 12.19
C THR A 297 -19.73 15.19 12.25
N GLN A 298 -20.12 16.28 12.91
CA GLN A 298 -21.51 16.73 12.95
C GLN A 298 -21.90 17.67 11.81
N LYS A 299 -20.95 18.48 11.29
CA LYS A 299 -21.22 19.47 10.24
C LYS A 299 -21.03 18.98 8.82
N ALA A 300 -20.32 17.86 8.62
CA ALA A 300 -20.12 17.37 7.26
C ALA A 300 -21.47 16.93 6.66
N PRO A 301 -21.71 17.20 5.36
CA PRO A 301 -22.97 16.91 4.70
C PRO A 301 -23.30 15.43 4.82
N GLU A 302 -24.57 15.12 5.06
CA GLU A 302 -25.05 13.75 5.03
C GLU A 302 -24.66 13.12 3.68
N PRO A 303 -24.15 11.87 3.69
CA PRO A 303 -23.65 11.21 2.49
C PRO A 303 -24.71 10.97 1.41
N THR A 304 -25.98 11.18 1.73
CA THR A 304 -27.14 11.11 0.84
C THR A 304 -27.36 12.37 0.00
N ALA A 305 -26.63 13.47 0.24
CA ALA A 305 -26.84 14.75 -0.48
C ALA A 305 -25.53 15.37 -1.04
N PRO A 306 -24.83 14.71 -1.98
CA PRO A 306 -23.60 15.22 -2.59
C PRO A 306 -23.79 16.51 -3.41
N HIS A 307 -25.03 16.91 -3.71
CA HIS A 307 -25.35 18.07 -4.57
C HIS A 307 -25.41 19.42 -3.83
N ILE A 308 -25.32 19.43 -2.49
CA ILE A 308 -25.68 20.62 -1.68
C ILE A 308 -24.46 21.39 -1.16
N SER A 309 -23.25 20.82 -1.07
CA SER A 309 -22.11 21.53 -0.47
C SER A 309 -21.14 22.13 -1.50
N THR A 310 -21.09 23.47 -1.54
CA THR A 310 -20.03 24.27 -2.19
C THR A 310 -18.70 24.29 -1.42
N GLU A 311 -18.65 23.68 -0.24
CA GLU A 311 -17.42 23.52 0.56
C GLU A 311 -16.57 22.33 0.09
N ARG A 312 -15.25 22.44 0.25
CA ARG A 312 -14.29 21.38 -0.13
C ARG A 312 -14.70 20.05 0.50
N GLN A 313 -15.12 19.09 -0.33
CA GLN A 313 -15.45 17.74 0.13
C GLN A 313 -14.25 17.10 0.85
N ILE A 314 -14.51 16.58 2.06
CA ILE A 314 -13.51 15.85 2.85
C ILE A 314 -13.06 14.62 2.05
N GLN A 315 -11.74 14.45 1.86
CA GLN A 315 -11.16 13.35 1.10
C GLN A 315 -10.99 12.10 1.98
N LEU A 316 -11.03 10.90 1.39
CA LEU A 316 -10.89 9.63 2.12
C LEU A 316 -9.68 9.59 3.08
N HIS A 317 -8.50 10.05 2.63
CA HIS A 317 -7.29 10.10 3.47
C HIS A 317 -7.41 11.06 4.67
N GLN A 318 -8.26 12.09 4.55
CA GLN A 318 -8.55 12.99 5.67
C GLN A 318 -9.43 12.27 6.68
N ILE A 319 -10.42 11.50 6.25
CA ILE A 319 -11.25 10.67 7.15
C ILE A 319 -10.40 9.62 7.83
N GLU A 320 -9.53 8.95 7.09
CA GLU A 320 -8.55 8.00 7.61
C GLU A 320 -7.71 8.63 8.72
N SER A 321 -7.18 9.84 8.48
CA SER A 321 -6.45 10.61 9.49
C SER A 321 -7.32 10.95 10.71
N LEU A 322 -8.59 11.33 10.52
CA LEU A 322 -9.51 11.64 11.61
C LEU A 322 -9.85 10.40 12.45
N ILE A 323 -10.03 9.22 11.83
CA ILE A 323 -10.24 7.97 12.57
C ILE A 323 -8.97 7.61 13.36
N GLY A 324 -7.78 7.86 12.82
CA GLY A 324 -6.52 7.65 13.53
C GLY A 324 -6.34 8.55 14.74
N ILE A 325 -6.60 9.86 14.57
CA ILE A 325 -6.60 10.81 15.70
C ILE A 325 -7.62 10.38 16.75
N ALA A 326 -8.85 10.04 16.35
CA ALA A 326 -9.89 9.60 17.29
C ALA A 326 -9.47 8.33 18.04
N THR A 327 -8.87 7.36 17.35
CA THR A 327 -8.40 6.11 17.96
C THR A 327 -7.28 6.38 18.97
N TYR A 328 -6.31 7.23 18.62
CA TYR A 328 -5.22 7.61 19.50
C TYR A 328 -5.71 8.32 20.78
N LEU A 329 -6.60 9.30 20.63
CA LEU A 329 -7.15 10.05 21.77
C LEU A 329 -8.01 9.15 22.67
N THR A 330 -8.83 8.27 22.08
CA THR A 330 -9.59 7.27 22.84
C THR A 330 -8.66 6.37 23.63
N ASN A 331 -7.57 5.87 23.03
CA ASN A 331 -6.59 5.03 23.74
C ASN A 331 -5.99 5.75 24.95
N LEU A 332 -5.56 7.01 24.75
CA LEU A 332 -4.93 7.81 25.78
C LEU A 332 -5.86 8.02 26.98
N ILE A 333 -7.13 8.37 26.72
CA ILE A 333 -8.15 8.55 27.77
C ILE A 333 -8.40 7.23 28.52
N LEU A 334 -8.62 6.14 27.80
CA LEU A 334 -8.96 4.84 28.42
C LEU A 334 -7.80 4.27 29.23
N LYS A 335 -6.55 4.43 28.77
CA LYS A 335 -5.35 4.06 29.55
C LYS A 335 -5.27 4.86 30.85
N THR A 336 -5.45 6.16 30.78
CA THR A 336 -5.40 7.04 31.97
C THR A 336 -6.46 6.64 33.00
N ILE A 337 -7.68 6.35 32.55
CA ILE A 337 -8.77 5.86 33.41
C ILE A 337 -8.37 4.54 34.09
N THR A 338 -7.81 3.61 33.31
CA THR A 338 -7.40 2.30 33.81
C THR A 338 -6.28 2.43 34.85
N GLU A 339 -5.25 3.23 34.58
CA GLU A 339 -4.11 3.45 35.48
C GLU A 339 -4.52 4.07 36.82
N LYS A 340 -5.43 5.05 36.81
CA LYS A 340 -5.93 5.67 38.05
C LYS A 340 -6.81 4.75 38.89
N GLN A 341 -7.53 3.81 38.28
CA GLN A 341 -8.29 2.81 39.03
C GLN A 341 -7.36 1.88 39.83
N PHE A 342 -6.26 1.43 39.21
CA PHE A 342 -5.26 0.60 39.91
C PHE A 342 -4.62 1.32 41.10
N GLN A 343 -4.47 2.64 41.07
CA GLN A 343 -3.94 3.44 42.19
C GLN A 343 -4.94 3.62 43.35
N ILE A 344 -6.23 3.40 43.14
CA ILE A 344 -7.27 3.52 44.17
C ILE A 344 -7.51 2.17 44.87
N GLU A 345 -7.25 1.06 44.17
CA GLU A 345 -7.42 -0.31 44.68
C GLU A 345 -6.15 -0.91 45.32
N SER A 346 -5.02 -0.20 45.30
CA SER A 346 -3.75 -0.55 45.98
C SER A 346 -3.48 0.34 47.18
#